data_AF-A0A6I7WHH8-F1
#
_entry.id   AF-A0A6I7WHH8-F1
#
_cell.length_a   1.000
_cell.length_b   1.000
_cell.length_c   1.000
_cell.angle_alpha   90.00
_cell.angle_beta   90.00
_cell.angle_gamma   90.00
#
_symmetry.space_group_name_H-M   'P 1'
#
loop_
_entity.id
_entity.type
_entity.pdbx_description
1 polymer ?
#
loop_
_entity_poly.entity_id
_entity_poly.type
_entity_poly.pdbx_seq_one_letter_code
_entity_poly.pdbx_strand_id
1 'polypeptide(L)' 'MGNVLCLVLIGDEVVVTKSGKKTYGLGRFFSSIQNQAVPGLCFINISLLHVESRKSYPLLAEQLLKKSPGNCA' A
#
# COMPACT_ATOMS: atom_id res chain seq x y z
N MET A 1 36.96 12.32 -2.28
CA MET A 1 35.79 11.43 -2.47
C MET A 1 34.56 12.29 -2.42
N GLY A 2 33.96 12.60 -3.57
CA GLY A 2 32.78 13.45 -3.66
C GLY A 2 31.58 12.79 -2.97
N ASN A 3 30.74 13.60 -2.34
CA ASN A 3 29.47 13.18 -1.74
C ASN A 3 28.59 12.59 -2.85
N VAL A 4 28.51 11.26 -2.95
CA VAL A 4 27.57 10.60 -3.85
C VAL A 4 26.20 10.76 -3.21
N LEU A 5 25.29 11.44 -3.91
CA LEU A 5 23.89 11.49 -3.54
C LEU A 5 23.26 10.15 -3.96
N CYS A 6 23.07 9.22 -3.01
CA CYS A 6 22.38 7.97 -3.28
C CYS A 6 20.89 8.10 -2.92
N LEU A 7 20.06 8.26 -3.94
CA LEU A 7 18.61 8.20 -3.82
C LEU A 7 18.10 6.91 -4.44
N VAL A 8 17.27 6.18 -3.72
CA VAL A 8 16.56 5.00 -4.23
C VAL A 8 15.06 5.24 -4.19
N LEU A 9 14.36 4.75 -5.22
CA LEU A 9 12.91 4.72 -5.23
C LEU A 9 12.46 3.47 -4.47
N ILE A 10 11.65 3.66 -3.44
CA ILE A 10 11.03 2.57 -2.67
C ILE A 10 9.53 2.58 -2.88
N GLY A 11 8.94 1.39 -2.88
CA GLY A 11 7.49 1.24 -2.96
C GLY A 11 7.03 0.05 -2.13
N ASP A 12 5.82 0.16 -1.57
CA ASP A 12 5.20 -0.90 -0.78
C ASP A 12 3.68 -0.91 -0.98
N GLU A 13 3.12 -2.12 -1.10
CA GLU A 13 1.67 -2.36 -1.18
C GLU A 13 1.18 -2.79 0.21
N VAL A 14 0.37 -1.93 0.82
CA VAL A 14 -0.06 -2.11 2.21
C VAL A 14 -1.57 -2.32 2.27
N VAL A 15 -1.98 -3.35 3.01
CA VAL A 15 -3.38 -3.61 3.35
C VAL A 15 -3.66 -3.21 4.79
N VAL A 16 -4.68 -2.36 4.99
CA VAL A 16 -5.15 -1.94 6.32
C VAL A 16 -6.54 -2.51 6.56
N THR A 17 -6.68 -3.31 7.61
CA THR A 17 -7.98 -3.89 7.98
C THR A 17 -8.96 -2.82 8.47
N LYS A 18 -10.23 -2.94 8.10
CA LYS A 18 -11.29 -2.01 8.52
C LYS A 18 -12.49 -2.79 9.07
N SER A 19 -13.03 -2.37 10.21
CA SER A 19 -14.21 -2.99 10.84
C SER A 19 -15.55 -2.46 10.33
N GLY A 20 -15.55 -1.40 9.52
CA GLY A 20 -16.76 -0.75 9.01
C GLY A 20 -17.47 -1.55 7.92
N LYS A 21 -18.79 -1.35 7.79
CA LYS A 21 -19.63 -2.05 6.80
C LYS A 21 -19.70 -1.35 5.43
N LYS A 22 -19.42 -0.04 5.38
CA LYS A 22 -19.47 0.77 4.17
C LYS A 22 -18.25 1.70 4.13
N THR A 23 -17.29 1.39 3.27
CA THR A 23 -16.11 2.21 3.03
C THR A 23 -15.79 2.10 1.54
N TYR A 24 -15.44 3.22 0.90
CA TYR A 24 -15.11 3.23 -0.52
C TYR A 24 -13.86 2.37 -0.81
N GLY A 25 -13.90 1.55 -1.85
CA GLY A 25 -12.80 0.65 -2.21
C GLY A 25 -12.54 -0.47 -1.20
N LEU A 26 -13.54 -0.85 -0.39
CA LEU A 26 -13.43 -1.96 0.56
C LEU A 26 -13.30 -3.29 -0.17
N GLY A 27 -12.21 -4.02 0.10
CA GLY A 27 -11.96 -5.38 -0.37
C GLY A 27 -11.92 -6.40 0.77
N ARG A 28 -11.66 -7.66 0.42
CA ARG A 28 -11.33 -8.72 1.39
C ARG A 28 -9.92 -9.22 1.13
N PHE A 29 -9.13 -9.33 2.19
CA PHE A 29 -7.72 -9.75 2.18
C PHE A 29 -7.48 -10.78 3.27
N PHE A 30 -6.60 -11.75 3.02
CA PHE A 30 -6.32 -12.78 4.03
C PHE A 30 -5.46 -12.21 5.16
N SER A 31 -5.89 -12.43 6.41
CA SER A 31 -5.10 -12.12 7.59
C SER A 31 -4.62 -13.42 8.23
N SER A 32 -3.31 -13.65 8.26
CA SER A 32 -2.72 -14.82 8.92
C SER A 32 -2.96 -14.83 10.43
N ILE A 33 -3.03 -13.65 11.07
CA ILE A 33 -3.31 -13.50 12.51
C ILE A 33 -4.73 -14.00 12.85
N GLN A 34 -5.72 -13.70 11.99
CA GLN A 34 -7.10 -14.13 12.20
C GLN A 34 -7.44 -15.43 11.46
N ASN A 35 -6.49 -15.95 10.67
CA ASN A 35 -6.65 -17.10 9.79
C ASN A 35 -7.91 -17.07 8.91
N GLN A 36 -8.29 -15.88 8.44
CA GLN A 36 -9.48 -15.69 7.59
C GLN A 36 -9.34 -14.46 6.70
N ALA A 37 -10.14 -14.40 5.63
CA ALA A 37 -10.28 -13.20 4.83
C ALA A 37 -11.04 -12.13 5.62
N VAL A 38 -10.43 -10.96 5.81
CA VAL A 38 -10.99 -9.83 6.56
C VAL A 38 -11.21 -8.61 5.65
N PRO A 39 -12.19 -7.75 5.95
CA PRO A 39 -12.38 -6.49 5.24
C PRO A 39 -11.16 -5.57 5.41
N GLY A 40 -10.73 -4.94 4.32
CA GLY A 40 -9.59 -4.02 4.33
C GLY A 40 -9.53 -3.11 3.11
N LEU A 41 -8.64 -2.12 3.18
CA LEU A 41 -8.29 -1.20 2.11
C LEU A 41 -6.85 -1.48 1.68
N CYS A 42 -6.56 -1.32 0.39
CA CYS A 42 -5.23 -1.54 -0.17
C CYS A 42 -4.68 -0.21 -0.69
N PHE A 43 -3.40 0.05 -0.43
CA PHE A 43 -2.71 1.25 -0.86
C PHE A 43 -1.37 0.90 -1.47
N ILE A 44 -0.97 1.64 -2.50
CA ILE A 44 0.41 1.70 -2.96
C ILE A 44 1.05 2.97 -2.40
N ASN A 45 2.22 2.83 -1.80
CA ASN A 45 3.03 3.95 -1.35
C ASN A 45 4.33 3.97 -2.12
N ILE A 46 4.75 5.14 -2.58
CA ILE A 46 6.03 5.35 -3.25
C ILE A 46 6.75 6.51 -2.56
N SER A 47 8.04 6.32 -2.26
CA SER A 47 8.88 7.34 -1.62
C SER A 47 10.28 7.34 -2.23
N LEU A 48 10.96 8.48 -2.14
CA LEU A 48 12.41 8.55 -2.34
C LEU A 48 13.10 8.35 -0.99
N LEU A 49 14.03 7.41 -0.94
CA LEU A 49 14.88 7.19 0.23
C LEU A 49 16.28 7.72 -0.07
N HIS A 50 16.73 8.68 0.73
CA HIS A 50 18.13 9.07 0.75
C HIS A 50 18.89 8.12 1.68
N VAL A 51 19.77 7.31 1.10
CA VAL A 51 20.38 6.15 1.78
C VAL A 51 21.27 6.61 2.94
N GLU A 52 22.08 7.65 2.72
CA GLU A 52 23.05 8.13 3.70
C GLU A 52 22.37 8.78 4.90
N SER A 53 21.35 9.61 4.68
CA SER A 53 20.62 10.28 5.78
C SER A 53 19.51 9.41 6.39
N ARG A 54 19.17 8.28 5.77
CA ARG A 54 18.05 7.40 6.14
C ARG A 54 16.72 8.15 6.24
N LYS A 55 16.54 9.17 5.40
CA LYS A 55 15.31 9.96 5.32
C LYS A 55 14.48 9.51 4.13
N SER A 56 13.21 9.21 4.40
CA SER A 56 12.21 8.93 3.37
C SER A 56 11.42 10.20 3.06
N TYR A 57 11.21 10.44 1.77
CA TYR A 57 10.44 11.55 1.22
C TYR A 57 9.25 10.95 0.47
N PRO A 58 8.04 10.95 1.07
CA PRO A 58 6.87 10.37 0.45
C PRO A 58 6.50 11.16 -0.81
N LEU A 59 6.29 10.43 -1.91
CA LEU A 59 5.90 11.00 -3.19
C LEU A 59 4.43 10.72 -3.52
N LEU A 60 3.98 9.51 -3.23
CA LEU A 60 2.64 9.04 -3.62
C LEU A 60 2.10 8.06 -2.58
N ALA A 61 0.82 8.21 -2.28
CA ALA A 61 0.04 7.28 -1.48
C ALA A 61 -1.36 7.21 -2.09
N GLU A 62 -1.65 6.13 -2.82
CA GLU A 62 -2.92 5.97 -3.54
C GLU A 62 -3.65 4.71 -3.13
N GLN A 63 -4.97 4.79 -3.01
CA GLN A 63 -5.82 3.63 -2.76
C GLN A 63 -5.93 2.79 -4.04
N LEU A 64 -5.55 1.53 -3.96
CA LEU A 64 -5.75 0.56 -5.03
C LEU A 64 -7.19 0.04 -4.98
N LEU A 65 -7.98 0.38 -6.00
CA LEU A 65 -9.35 -0.07 -6.14
C LEU A 65 -9.39 -1.37 -6.93
N LYS A 66 -10.00 -2.41 -6.35
CA LYS A 66 -10.29 -3.63 -7.08
C LYS A 66 -11.36 -3.31 -8.14
N LYS A 67 -11.07 -3.54 -9.41
CA LYS A 67 -12.13 -3.58 -10.42
C LYS A 67 -13.11 -4.68 -10.01
N SER A 68 -14.40 -4.37 -10.04
CA SER A 68 -15.43 -5.39 -9.96
C SER A 68 -15.07 -6.48 -10.98
N PRO A 69 -15.08 -7.79 -10.64
CA PRO A 69 -15.21 -8.77 -11.69
C PRO A 69 -16.50 -8.39 -12.42
N GLY A 70 -16.38 -7.92 -13.67
CA GLY A 70 -17.55 -7.72 -14.50
C GLY A 70 -18.31 -9.04 -14.47
N ASN A 71 -19.61 -8.97 -14.17
CA ASN A 71 -20.48 -10.13 -14.19
C ASN A 71 -20.25 -10.89 -15.50
N CYS A 72 -19.57 -12.03 -15.44
CA CYS A 72 -19.77 -13.10 -16.37
C CYS A 72 -20.91 -13.94 -15.78
N ALA A 73 -22.13 -13.42 -15.94
CA ALA A 73 -23.40 -14.12 -15.74
C ALA A 73 -24.45 -13.42 -16.59
#